data_AF-A0A917RYR8-F1
#
_entry.id   AF-A0A917RYR8-F1
#
_cell.length_a   1.000
_cell.length_b   1.000
_cell.length_c   1.000
_cell.angle_alpha   90.00
_cell.angle_beta   90.00
_cell.angle_gamma   90.00
#
_symmetry.space_group_name_H-M   'P 1'
#
loop_
_entity.id
_entity.type
_entity.pdbx_description
1 polymer ?
#
loop_
_entity_poly.entity_id
_entity_poly.type
_entity_poly.pdbx_seq_one_letter_code
_entity_poly.pdbx_strand_id
1 'polypeptide(L)'
;MTPDPLRSWHDRIFFLLLGLRDIDLKGSGVRLDHSRRSLVELEREVLERFAGPEDLRRPGPQEFVDGLTAYIGETLMRAAGGKWVWGQKRSALGGAYGPVASADPVLALDPVAPVELLVDVVTARSGDRLTGTYDRWARAVESYRGSDRLWQPEKQRTMADDPLEETEALRSWLEEQETGFPGWVADFGAGCVWDFDPASLPALEEVLRRSVDGPAELSEPGHSRLRDGAAWYLGETFRRRLGGRWIKLKQAGNRNFPTMRGLGPRQTHRLTPVLALESALENPGRLSERFAAVSET
;
A
#
# COMPACT_ATOMS: atom_id res chain seq x y z
N MET A 1 4.18 -1.79 -23.91
CA MET A 1 5.01 -2.77 -23.18
C MET A 1 4.22 -3.16 -21.94
N THR A 2 3.74 -4.40 -21.86
CA THR A 2 2.94 -4.87 -20.72
C THR A 2 3.83 -4.86 -19.48
N PRO A 3 3.43 -4.22 -18.36
CA PRO A 3 4.25 -4.19 -17.16
C PRO A 3 4.51 -5.60 -16.63
N ASP A 4 5.70 -5.81 -16.06
CA ASP A 4 6.05 -7.08 -15.39
C ASP A 4 4.99 -7.40 -14.33
N PRO A 5 4.31 -8.56 -14.45
CA PRO A 5 3.21 -8.89 -13.56
C PRO A 5 3.65 -9.06 -12.10
N LEU A 6 4.88 -9.54 -11.85
CA LEU A 6 5.39 -9.67 -10.48
C LEU A 6 5.64 -8.30 -9.87
N ARG A 7 6.21 -7.36 -10.65
CA ARG A 7 6.37 -5.97 -10.23
C ARG A 7 5.02 -5.31 -9.95
N SER A 8 4.05 -5.51 -10.84
CA SER A 8 2.69 -4.97 -10.67
C SER A 8 2.01 -5.53 -9.42
N TRP A 9 2.24 -6.79 -9.09
CA TRP A 9 1.78 -7.40 -7.85
C TRP A 9 2.43 -6.75 -6.63
N HIS A 10 3.76 -6.61 -6.60
CA HIS A 10 4.47 -5.95 -5.50
C HIS A 10 3.98 -4.52 -5.23
N ASP A 11 3.68 -3.76 -6.28
CA ASP A 11 3.16 -2.40 -6.15
C ASP A 11 1.73 -2.38 -5.55
N ARG A 12 0.95 -3.45 -5.76
CA ARG A 12 -0.46 -3.57 -5.33
C ARG A 12 -0.66 -4.24 -3.97
N ILE A 13 0.19 -5.18 -3.54
CA ILE A 13 0.02 -6.03 -2.33
C ILE A 13 -0.54 -5.22 -1.14
N PHE A 14 0.08 -4.08 -0.85
CA PHE A 14 -0.33 -3.24 0.27
C PHE A 14 -1.78 -2.74 0.17
N PHE A 15 -2.22 -2.35 -1.02
CA PHE A 15 -3.58 -1.85 -1.23
C PHE A 15 -4.59 -2.98 -1.14
N LEU A 16 -4.20 -4.16 -1.61
CA LEU A 16 -5.01 -5.38 -1.48
C LEU A 16 -5.21 -5.73 -0.01
N LEU A 17 -4.15 -5.68 0.81
CA LEU A 17 -4.25 -5.88 2.26
C LEU A 17 -5.07 -4.80 2.96
N LEU A 18 -4.93 -3.54 2.51
CA LEU A 18 -5.69 -2.43 3.06
C LEU A 18 -7.19 -2.55 2.75
N GLY A 19 -7.54 -2.79 1.49
CA GLY A 19 -8.92 -2.99 1.04
C GLY A 19 -9.55 -4.18 1.74
N LEU A 20 -8.81 -5.29 1.85
CA LEU A 20 -9.26 -6.47 2.59
C LEU A 20 -9.63 -6.09 4.04
N ARG A 21 -8.78 -5.33 4.73
CA ARG A 21 -8.99 -4.95 6.14
C ARG A 21 -10.10 -3.90 6.32
N ASP A 22 -10.04 -2.81 5.57
CA ASP A 22 -10.79 -1.59 5.86
C ASP A 22 -12.12 -1.51 5.09
N ILE A 23 -12.29 -2.36 4.07
CA ILE A 23 -13.48 -2.40 3.23
C ILE A 23 -14.13 -3.79 3.35
N ASP A 24 -13.45 -4.85 2.93
CA ASP A 24 -14.10 -6.16 2.76
C ASP A 24 -14.42 -6.88 4.06
N LEU A 25 -13.53 -6.78 5.06
CA LEU A 25 -13.68 -7.39 6.38
C LEU A 25 -14.14 -6.39 7.44
N LYS A 26 -14.55 -5.18 7.03
CA LYS A 26 -15.01 -4.17 7.96
C LYS A 26 -16.27 -4.67 8.69
N GLY A 27 -16.13 -4.90 9.99
CA GLY A 27 -17.22 -5.39 10.84
C GLY A 27 -17.38 -6.91 10.91
N SER A 28 -16.54 -7.70 10.22
CA SER A 28 -16.57 -9.18 10.33
C SER A 28 -15.97 -9.70 11.65
N GLY A 29 -15.19 -8.86 12.33
CA GLY A 29 -14.46 -9.23 13.55
C GLY A 29 -13.16 -10.01 13.29
N VAL A 30 -12.83 -10.32 12.03
CA VAL A 30 -11.58 -10.98 11.64
C VAL A 30 -10.39 -10.05 11.89
N ARG A 31 -9.41 -10.51 12.67
CA ARG A 31 -8.18 -9.75 12.91
C ARG A 31 -7.05 -10.21 11.99
N LEU A 32 -6.64 -9.35 11.06
CA LEU A 32 -5.54 -9.61 10.13
C LEU A 32 -4.16 -9.36 10.76
N ASP A 33 -3.72 -10.26 11.64
CA ASP A 33 -2.44 -10.17 12.37
C ASP A 33 -1.39 -11.20 11.95
N HIS A 34 -1.60 -11.88 10.83
CA HIS A 34 -0.76 -12.97 10.30
C HIS A 34 -0.55 -14.16 11.27
N SER A 35 -1.41 -14.30 12.28
CA SER A 35 -1.39 -15.46 13.17
C SER A 35 -2.11 -16.65 12.54
N ARG A 36 -1.82 -17.86 13.05
CA ARG A 36 -2.62 -19.06 12.75
C ARG A 36 -4.12 -18.84 13.02
N ARG A 37 -4.46 -18.10 14.09
CA ARG A 37 -5.84 -17.80 14.45
C ARG A 37 -6.53 -16.95 13.38
N SER A 38 -5.86 -15.95 12.84
CA SER A 38 -6.41 -15.13 11.76
C SER A 38 -6.78 -15.96 10.53
N LEU A 39 -6.05 -17.03 10.23
CA LEU A 39 -6.37 -17.94 9.12
C LEU A 39 -7.63 -18.78 9.40
N VAL A 40 -7.88 -19.16 10.66
CA VAL A 40 -9.15 -19.82 11.05
C VAL A 40 -10.33 -18.88 10.82
N GLU A 41 -10.22 -17.64 11.31
CA GLU A 41 -11.26 -16.63 11.19
C GLU A 41 -11.50 -16.26 9.72
N LEU A 42 -10.43 -16.14 8.93
CA LEU A 42 -10.50 -15.84 7.50
C LEU A 42 -11.10 -16.99 6.69
N GLU A 43 -10.74 -18.25 6.98
CA GLU A 43 -11.33 -19.40 6.27
C GLU A 43 -12.83 -19.51 6.54
N ARG A 44 -13.26 -19.24 7.78
CA ARG A 44 -14.69 -19.19 8.12
C ARG A 44 -15.42 -18.13 7.29
N GLU A 45 -14.87 -16.91 7.22
CA GLU A 45 -15.44 -15.82 6.41
C GLU A 45 -15.54 -16.19 4.92
N VAL A 46 -14.50 -16.81 4.36
CA VAL A 46 -14.49 -17.30 2.98
C VAL A 46 -15.60 -18.33 2.74
N LEU A 47 -15.79 -19.27 3.67
CA LEU A 47 -16.79 -20.32 3.56
C LEU A 47 -18.23 -19.83 3.78
N GLU A 48 -18.42 -18.76 4.55
CA GLU A 48 -19.69 -18.06 4.73
C GLU A 48 -20.07 -17.26 3.47
N ARG A 49 -19.08 -16.62 2.82
CA ARG A 49 -19.30 -15.74 1.66
C ARG A 49 -19.36 -16.47 0.32
N PHE A 50 -18.67 -17.60 0.18
CA PHE A 50 -18.60 -18.36 -1.06
C PHE A 50 -19.15 -19.77 -0.88
N ALA A 51 -20.13 -20.15 -1.69
CA ALA A 51 -20.73 -21.47 -1.71
C ALA A 51 -19.85 -22.48 -2.50
N GLY A 52 -19.11 -22.00 -3.51
CA GLY A 52 -18.19 -22.85 -4.26
C GLY A 52 -17.23 -22.08 -5.19
N PRO A 53 -16.39 -22.80 -5.96
CA PRO A 53 -15.35 -22.20 -6.81
C PRO A 53 -15.85 -21.21 -7.85
N GLU A 54 -17.09 -21.39 -8.34
CA GLU A 54 -17.69 -20.49 -9.32
C GLU A 54 -17.90 -19.08 -8.75
N ASP A 55 -18.11 -18.94 -7.45
CA ASP A 55 -18.33 -17.65 -6.82
C ASP A 55 -17.04 -16.81 -6.80
N LEU A 56 -15.87 -17.47 -6.76
CA LEU A 56 -14.56 -16.81 -6.86
C LEU A 56 -14.30 -16.24 -8.27
N ARG A 57 -14.97 -16.77 -9.30
CA ARG A 57 -14.82 -16.31 -10.71
C ARG A 57 -15.77 -15.18 -11.08
N ARG A 58 -16.82 -14.91 -10.30
CA ARG A 58 -17.82 -13.90 -10.67
C ARG A 58 -17.17 -12.51 -10.76
N PRO A 59 -17.63 -11.63 -11.67
CA PRO A 59 -17.29 -10.22 -11.63
C PRO A 59 -17.75 -9.60 -10.29
N GLY A 60 -16.89 -8.81 -9.64
CA GLY A 60 -17.18 -8.18 -8.34
C GLY A 60 -16.17 -8.53 -7.24
N PRO A 61 -16.01 -9.80 -6.82
CA PRO A 61 -15.09 -10.19 -5.76
C PRO A 61 -13.59 -10.18 -6.13
N GLN A 62 -13.17 -9.71 -7.31
CA GLN A 62 -11.76 -9.82 -7.72
C GLN A 62 -10.80 -9.10 -6.78
N GLU A 63 -11.13 -7.89 -6.32
CA GLU A 63 -10.28 -7.16 -5.37
C GLU A 63 -10.23 -7.85 -4.00
N PHE A 64 -11.35 -8.44 -3.57
CA PHE A 64 -11.41 -9.22 -2.33
C PHE A 64 -10.59 -10.51 -2.44
N VAL A 65 -10.69 -11.25 -3.55
CA VAL A 65 -9.89 -12.46 -3.81
C VAL A 65 -8.40 -12.13 -3.95
N ASP A 66 -8.05 -11.02 -4.59
CA ASP A 66 -6.68 -10.51 -4.64
C ASP A 66 -6.18 -10.14 -3.22
N GLY A 67 -7.04 -9.52 -2.40
CA GLY A 67 -6.80 -9.24 -0.98
C GLY A 67 -6.50 -10.50 -0.17
N LEU A 68 -7.36 -11.50 -0.25
CA LEU A 68 -7.18 -12.81 0.38
C LEU A 68 -5.88 -13.47 -0.09
N THR A 69 -5.61 -13.43 -1.40
CA THR A 69 -4.40 -13.98 -2.02
C THR A 69 -3.15 -13.34 -1.44
N ALA A 70 -3.12 -12.00 -1.34
CA ALA A 70 -2.04 -11.26 -0.73
C ALA A 70 -1.86 -11.63 0.75
N TYR A 71 -2.94 -11.62 1.53
CA TYR A 71 -2.87 -11.90 2.96
C TYR A 71 -2.37 -13.32 3.27
N ILE A 72 -2.88 -14.32 2.57
CA ILE A 72 -2.48 -15.72 2.77
C ILE A 72 -1.00 -15.91 2.44
N GLY A 73 -0.53 -15.43 1.27
CA GLY A 73 0.87 -15.60 0.90
C GLY A 73 1.84 -14.79 1.77
N GLU A 74 1.47 -13.57 2.17
CA GLU A 74 2.24 -12.79 3.15
C GLU A 74 2.33 -13.51 4.50
N THR A 75 1.24 -14.11 4.97
CA THR A 75 1.21 -14.88 6.21
C THR A 75 2.13 -16.10 6.15
N LEU A 76 2.10 -16.84 5.03
CA LEU A 76 2.96 -17.99 4.81
C LEU A 76 4.45 -17.60 4.76
N MET A 77 4.81 -16.57 3.99
CA MET A 77 6.19 -16.11 3.90
C MET A 77 6.69 -15.48 5.20
N ARG A 78 5.82 -14.86 6.02
CA ARG A 78 6.21 -14.39 7.35
C ARG A 78 6.60 -15.54 8.27
N ALA A 79 5.98 -16.71 8.11
CA ALA A 79 6.32 -17.89 8.88
C ALA A 79 7.60 -18.57 8.38
N ALA A 80 7.77 -18.70 7.06
CA ALA A 80 8.80 -19.56 6.45
C ALA A 80 9.83 -18.84 5.56
N GLY A 81 9.82 -17.50 5.53
CA GLY A 81 10.71 -16.71 4.70
C GLY A 81 10.31 -16.76 3.22
N GLY A 82 11.29 -16.52 2.35
CA GLY A 82 11.16 -16.66 0.90
C GLY A 82 10.58 -15.42 0.21
N LYS A 83 9.84 -15.62 -0.88
CA LYS A 83 9.46 -14.53 -1.79
C LYS A 83 8.21 -14.83 -2.61
N TRP A 84 7.60 -13.78 -3.13
CA TRP A 84 6.65 -13.90 -4.23
C TRP A 84 7.37 -14.28 -5.51
N VAL A 85 6.78 -15.20 -6.27
CA VAL A 85 7.15 -15.51 -7.64
C VAL A 85 5.89 -15.51 -8.51
N TRP A 86 6.06 -15.35 -9.82
CA TRP A 86 4.95 -15.48 -10.76
C TRP A 86 4.81 -16.94 -11.21
N GLY A 87 3.62 -17.51 -11.04
CA GLY A 87 3.35 -18.91 -11.36
C GLY A 87 3.56 -19.22 -12.84
N GLN A 88 3.96 -20.45 -13.13
CA GLN A 88 4.07 -20.97 -14.51
C GLN A 88 2.91 -21.88 -14.89
N LYS A 89 1.92 -22.05 -14.00
CA LYS A 89 0.69 -22.80 -14.24
C LYS A 89 -0.49 -21.83 -14.26
N ARG A 90 -1.40 -22.02 -15.21
CA ARG A 90 -2.65 -21.25 -15.26
C ARG A 90 -3.49 -21.61 -14.05
N SER A 91 -4.17 -20.61 -13.49
CA SER A 91 -5.01 -20.83 -12.32
C SER A 91 -6.19 -21.76 -12.61
N ALA A 92 -6.62 -22.57 -11.63
CA ALA A 92 -7.86 -23.33 -11.68
C ALA A 92 -9.10 -22.44 -11.86
N LEU A 93 -9.00 -21.14 -11.61
CA LEU A 93 -10.05 -20.18 -11.93
C LEU A 93 -10.15 -19.85 -13.44
N GLY A 94 -9.42 -20.53 -14.31
CA GLY A 94 -9.46 -20.34 -15.78
C GLY A 94 -8.66 -19.12 -16.27
N GLY A 95 -7.97 -18.44 -15.35
CA GLY A 95 -7.27 -17.18 -15.57
C GLY A 95 -5.84 -17.29 -16.09
N ALA A 96 -5.15 -16.14 -16.06
CA ALA A 96 -3.72 -16.02 -16.30
C ALA A 96 -2.89 -16.67 -15.18
N TYR A 97 -1.58 -16.77 -15.40
CA TYR A 97 -0.61 -17.00 -14.34
C TYR A 97 -0.78 -15.97 -13.20
N GLY A 98 -0.50 -16.36 -11.96
CA GLY A 98 -0.75 -15.52 -10.78
C GLY A 98 0.37 -15.55 -9.74
N PRO A 99 0.23 -14.80 -8.64
CA PRO A 99 1.23 -14.74 -7.58
C PRO A 99 1.30 -16.06 -6.80
N VAL A 100 2.53 -16.51 -6.52
CA VAL A 100 2.83 -17.74 -5.78
C VAL A 100 3.79 -17.39 -4.64
N ALA A 101 3.46 -17.81 -3.43
CA ALA A 101 4.33 -17.68 -2.27
C ALA A 101 5.33 -18.84 -2.26
N SER A 102 6.61 -18.54 -2.35
CA SER A 102 7.70 -19.50 -2.16
C SER A 102 8.29 -19.31 -0.78
N ALA A 103 8.51 -20.39 -0.03
CA ALA A 103 9.25 -20.35 1.22
C ALA A 103 10.76 -20.16 0.98
N ASP A 104 11.53 -19.99 2.07
CA ASP A 104 12.99 -20.07 2.02
C ASP A 104 13.42 -21.39 1.35
N PRO A 105 14.25 -21.36 0.29
CA PRO A 105 14.67 -22.57 -0.44
C PRO A 105 15.24 -23.67 0.44
N VAL A 106 15.84 -23.33 1.59
CA VAL A 106 16.45 -24.30 2.51
C VAL A 106 15.42 -25.26 3.12
N LEU A 107 14.16 -24.84 3.18
CA LEU A 107 13.06 -25.64 3.73
C LEU A 107 12.53 -26.68 2.73
N ALA A 108 12.93 -26.59 1.44
CA ALA A 108 12.50 -27.49 0.37
C ALA A 108 10.97 -27.71 0.30
N LEU A 109 10.19 -26.66 0.61
CA LEU A 109 8.74 -26.68 0.57
C LEU A 109 8.23 -26.36 -0.85
N ASP A 110 7.15 -27.04 -1.25
CA ASP A 110 6.44 -26.70 -2.47
C ASP A 110 5.88 -25.27 -2.40
N PRO A 111 6.07 -24.43 -3.45
CA PRO A 111 5.46 -23.12 -3.53
C PRO A 111 3.93 -23.20 -3.49
N VAL A 112 3.30 -22.26 -2.78
CA VAL A 112 1.84 -22.21 -2.61
C VAL A 112 1.27 -21.08 -3.45
N ALA A 113 0.38 -21.41 -4.37
CA ALA A 113 -0.45 -20.43 -5.06
C ALA A 113 -1.70 -20.14 -4.20
N PRO A 114 -1.82 -18.97 -3.54
CA PRO A 114 -2.90 -18.77 -2.57
C PRO A 114 -4.30 -18.82 -3.19
N VAL A 115 -4.44 -18.43 -4.46
CA VAL A 115 -5.71 -18.55 -5.19
C VAL A 115 -6.14 -20.00 -5.38
N GLU A 116 -5.20 -20.91 -5.62
CA GLU A 116 -5.49 -22.35 -5.74
C GLU A 116 -5.87 -22.92 -4.36
N LEU A 117 -5.22 -22.45 -3.30
CA LEU A 117 -5.59 -22.80 -1.94
C LEU A 117 -7.00 -22.31 -1.57
N LEU A 118 -7.42 -21.12 -2.06
CA LEU A 118 -8.80 -20.63 -1.89
C LEU A 118 -9.81 -21.49 -2.66
N VAL A 119 -9.46 -21.94 -3.87
CA VAL A 119 -10.29 -22.92 -4.63
C VAL A 119 -10.45 -24.21 -3.82
N ASP A 120 -9.37 -24.73 -3.23
CA ASP A 120 -9.42 -25.91 -2.38
C ASP A 120 -10.28 -25.69 -1.12
N VAL A 121 -10.19 -24.52 -0.48
CA VAL A 121 -11.04 -24.12 0.66
C VAL A 121 -12.51 -24.25 0.29
N VAL A 122 -12.97 -23.58 -0.78
CA VAL A 122 -14.40 -23.54 -1.13
C VAL A 122 -14.89 -24.84 -1.77
N THR A 123 -13.99 -25.67 -2.31
CA THR A 123 -14.32 -27.00 -2.85
C THR A 123 -14.47 -28.03 -1.74
N ALA A 124 -13.48 -28.12 -0.85
CA ALA A 124 -13.47 -29.13 0.22
C ALA A 124 -14.36 -28.72 1.39
N ARG A 125 -14.47 -27.42 1.67
CA ARG A 125 -15.26 -26.83 2.77
C ARG A 125 -14.97 -27.46 4.14
N SER A 126 -13.73 -27.90 4.37
CA SER A 126 -13.33 -28.61 5.61
C SER A 126 -13.02 -27.66 6.77
N GLY A 127 -12.78 -26.36 6.51
CA GLY A 127 -12.50 -25.36 7.54
C GLY A 127 -11.09 -25.42 8.12
N ASP A 128 -10.18 -26.15 7.47
CA ASP A 128 -8.82 -26.39 7.94
C ASP A 128 -7.74 -26.24 6.84
N ARG A 129 -8.08 -25.82 5.62
CA ARG A 129 -7.15 -25.82 4.48
C ARG A 129 -6.07 -24.74 4.61
N LEU A 130 -6.45 -23.54 5.05
CA LEU A 130 -5.51 -22.44 5.30
C LEU A 130 -4.58 -22.80 6.46
N THR A 131 -5.15 -23.24 7.59
CA THR A 131 -4.34 -23.61 8.76
C THR A 131 -3.48 -24.84 8.53
N GLY A 132 -3.98 -25.83 7.80
CA GLY A 132 -3.21 -27.05 7.48
C GLY A 132 -1.99 -26.72 6.63
N THR A 133 -2.11 -25.77 5.70
CA THR A 133 -0.99 -25.30 4.88
C THR A 133 0.01 -24.50 5.71
N TYR A 134 -0.47 -23.58 6.55
CA TYR A 134 0.36 -22.82 7.49
C TYR A 134 1.13 -23.75 8.45
N ASP A 135 0.44 -24.73 9.05
CA ASP A 135 1.03 -25.66 10.01
C ASP A 135 2.09 -26.56 9.34
N ARG A 136 1.95 -26.89 8.06
CA ARG A 136 3.00 -27.60 7.30
C ARG A 136 4.27 -26.76 7.18
N TRP A 137 4.13 -25.49 6.79
CA TRP A 137 5.27 -24.57 6.66
C TRP A 137 5.92 -24.28 8.02
N ALA A 138 5.12 -24.03 9.06
CA ALA A 138 5.62 -23.80 10.42
C ALA A 138 6.41 -25.00 10.97
N ARG A 139 5.92 -26.23 10.78
CA ARG A 139 6.65 -27.45 11.19
C ARG A 139 7.98 -27.62 10.47
N ALA A 140 8.06 -27.27 9.18
CA ALA A 140 9.32 -27.33 8.44
C ALA A 140 10.36 -26.34 9.01
N VAL A 141 9.92 -25.13 9.37
CA VAL A 141 10.77 -24.12 10.03
C VAL A 141 11.27 -24.63 11.39
N GLU A 142 10.40 -25.21 12.21
CA GLU A 142 10.77 -25.80 13.51
C GLU A 142 11.76 -26.96 13.34
N SER A 143 11.52 -27.84 12.37
CA SER A 143 12.42 -28.96 12.06
C SER A 143 13.80 -28.48 11.63
N TYR A 144 13.87 -27.45 10.78
CA TYR A 144 15.14 -26.92 10.31
C TYR A 144 15.90 -26.18 11.43
N ARG A 145 15.20 -25.39 12.27
CA ARG A 145 15.79 -24.76 13.46
C ARG A 145 16.36 -25.76 14.47
N GLY A 146 15.80 -26.96 14.53
CA GLY A 146 16.36 -28.06 15.32
C GLY A 146 17.74 -28.50 14.83
N SER A 147 18.04 -28.30 13.54
CA SER A 147 19.29 -28.68 12.88
C SER A 147 20.29 -27.51 12.79
N ASP A 148 19.80 -26.28 12.60
CA ASP A 148 20.59 -25.04 12.67
C ASP A 148 19.86 -23.99 13.52
N ARG A 149 20.37 -23.76 14.74
CA ARG A 149 19.76 -22.84 15.71
C ARG A 149 20.02 -21.36 15.41
N LEU A 150 21.01 -21.05 14.58
CA LEU A 150 21.34 -19.68 14.18
C LEU A 150 20.53 -19.24 12.97
N TRP A 151 20.07 -20.19 12.16
CA TRP A 151 19.22 -19.91 11.02
C TRP A 151 17.87 -19.32 11.44
N GLN A 152 17.44 -18.31 10.70
CA GLN A 152 16.10 -17.73 10.77
C GLN A 152 15.55 -17.57 9.35
N PRO A 153 14.25 -17.79 9.14
CA PRO A 153 13.63 -17.61 7.83
C PRO A 153 13.77 -16.15 7.38
N GLU A 154 14.33 -15.93 6.20
CA GLU A 154 14.45 -14.59 5.61
C GLU A 154 13.40 -14.39 4.52
N LYS A 155 12.50 -13.44 4.75
CA LYS A 155 11.48 -13.03 3.78
C LYS A 155 11.97 -11.85 2.95
N GLN A 156 11.86 -11.94 1.63
CA GLN A 156 12.03 -10.80 0.73
C GLN A 156 11.02 -9.72 1.12
N ARG A 157 11.54 -8.52 1.42
CA ARG A 157 10.69 -7.40 1.79
C ARG A 157 9.70 -7.04 0.67
N THR A 158 8.49 -6.76 1.09
CA THR A 158 7.38 -6.29 0.27
C THR A 158 6.81 -5.01 0.87
N MET A 159 5.96 -4.31 0.13
CA MET A 159 5.22 -3.16 0.66
C MET A 159 4.23 -3.55 1.78
N ALA A 160 3.99 -4.84 2.04
CA ALA A 160 3.25 -5.30 3.22
C ALA A 160 4.10 -5.31 4.51
N ASP A 161 5.43 -5.27 4.38
CA ASP A 161 6.36 -5.23 5.52
C ASP A 161 6.64 -3.82 5.98
N ASP A 162 6.47 -2.83 5.10
CA ASP A 162 6.53 -1.43 5.50
C ASP A 162 5.29 -1.17 6.34
N PRO A 163 5.46 -1.02 7.67
CA PRO A 163 4.32 -0.76 8.48
C PRO A 163 3.78 0.60 8.04
N LEU A 164 2.47 0.62 7.86
CA LEU A 164 1.63 1.80 7.78
C LEU A 164 1.62 2.54 9.11
N GLU A 165 2.79 2.73 9.69
CA GLU A 165 2.90 3.54 10.88
C GLU A 165 2.83 4.96 10.37
N GLU A 166 1.69 5.59 10.66
CA GLU A 166 1.70 6.98 11.04
C GLU A 166 2.72 7.13 12.17
N THR A 167 3.99 7.24 11.80
CA THR A 167 5.09 7.31 12.77
C THR A 167 4.85 8.53 13.65
N GLU A 168 5.30 8.50 14.91
CA GLU A 168 5.26 9.70 15.76
C GLU A 168 5.79 10.93 15.01
N ALA A 169 6.90 10.78 14.29
CA ALA A 169 7.47 11.85 13.47
C ALA A 169 6.55 12.37 12.35
N LEU A 170 5.71 11.51 11.76
CA LEU A 170 4.71 11.94 10.76
C LEU A 170 3.55 12.65 11.45
N ARG A 171 3.08 12.15 12.59
CA ARG A 171 2.03 12.80 13.39
C ARG A 171 2.46 14.18 13.86
N SER A 172 3.63 14.28 14.49
CA SER A 172 4.19 15.56 14.92
C SER A 172 4.36 16.52 13.75
N TRP A 173 4.86 16.06 12.59
CA TRP A 173 4.96 16.91 11.41
C TRP A 173 3.59 17.40 10.92
N LEU A 174 2.57 16.52 10.86
CA LEU A 174 1.22 16.89 10.45
C LEU A 174 0.59 17.91 11.41
N GLU A 175 0.73 17.70 12.72
CA GLU A 175 0.24 18.59 13.78
C GLU A 175 0.95 19.96 13.73
N GLU A 176 2.27 19.97 13.53
CA GLU A 176 3.06 21.18 13.36
C GLU A 176 2.59 21.99 12.13
N GLN A 177 2.37 21.33 11.00
CA GLN A 177 1.90 22.03 9.79
C GLN A 177 0.47 22.53 9.95
N GLU A 178 -0.44 21.73 10.50
CA GLU A 178 -1.83 22.14 10.74
C GLU A 178 -1.91 23.34 11.67
N THR A 179 -1.19 23.29 12.79
CA THR A 179 -1.15 24.38 13.78
C THR A 179 -0.44 25.63 13.21
N GLY A 180 0.61 25.43 12.41
CA GLY A 180 1.41 26.50 11.83
C GLY A 180 0.82 27.14 10.58
N PHE A 181 -0.18 26.52 9.94
CA PHE A 181 -0.70 26.95 8.64
C PHE A 181 -1.25 28.39 8.63
N PRO A 182 -1.97 28.88 9.66
CA PRO A 182 -2.37 30.30 9.70
C PRO A 182 -1.19 31.27 9.61
N GLY A 183 -0.06 30.93 10.25
CA GLY A 183 1.17 31.71 10.15
C GLY A 183 1.82 31.60 8.77
N TRP A 184 1.77 30.41 8.15
CA TRP A 184 2.22 30.24 6.76
C TRP A 184 1.43 31.12 5.80
N VAL A 185 0.10 31.19 5.96
CA VAL A 185 -0.78 32.06 5.15
C VAL A 185 -0.43 33.53 5.34
N ALA A 186 -0.16 33.97 6.58
CA ALA A 186 0.23 35.34 6.87
C ALA A 186 1.54 35.74 6.17
N ASP A 187 2.51 34.83 6.10
CA ASP A 187 3.85 35.14 5.61
C ASP A 187 4.03 34.93 4.10
N PHE A 188 3.34 33.94 3.51
CA PHE A 188 3.52 33.57 2.11
C PHE A 188 2.23 33.66 1.28
N GLY A 189 1.07 33.46 1.92
CA GLY A 189 -0.21 33.25 1.25
C GLY A 189 -1.13 34.47 1.17
N ALA A 190 -0.64 35.68 1.49
CA ALA A 190 -1.49 36.87 1.55
C ALA A 190 -2.18 37.17 0.20
N GLY A 191 -3.48 37.50 0.26
CA GLY A 191 -4.27 37.86 -0.91
C GLY A 191 -4.93 36.69 -1.66
N CYS A 192 -4.84 35.47 -1.13
CA CYS A 192 -5.52 34.29 -1.66
C CYS A 192 -6.41 33.62 -0.61
N VAL A 193 -7.43 32.90 -1.06
CA VAL A 193 -8.26 32.04 -0.20
C VAL A 193 -7.65 30.64 -0.20
N TRP A 194 -7.34 30.14 0.99
CA TRP A 194 -6.72 28.82 1.21
C TRP A 194 -7.72 27.88 1.89
N ASP A 195 -8.66 27.37 1.11
CA ASP A 195 -9.80 26.55 1.56
C ASP A 195 -9.67 25.07 1.17
N PHE A 196 -8.50 24.66 0.66
CA PHE A 196 -8.25 23.32 0.13
C PHE A 196 -9.13 22.98 -1.10
N ASP A 197 -9.64 23.99 -1.81
CA ASP A 197 -10.23 23.80 -3.13
C ASP A 197 -9.14 23.66 -4.21
N PRO A 198 -9.26 22.71 -5.16
CA PRO A 198 -8.31 22.59 -6.26
C PRO A 198 -8.13 23.87 -7.09
N ALA A 199 -9.12 24.77 -7.11
CA ALA A 199 -9.01 26.08 -7.74
C ALA A 199 -7.91 26.98 -7.11
N SER A 200 -7.45 26.67 -5.89
CA SER A 200 -6.34 27.37 -5.23
C SER A 200 -4.95 26.89 -5.66
N LEU A 201 -4.84 25.78 -6.41
CA LEU A 201 -3.54 25.22 -6.81
C LEU A 201 -2.70 26.17 -7.68
N PRO A 202 -3.26 26.93 -8.65
CA PRO A 202 -2.50 27.95 -9.37
C PRO A 202 -1.93 29.05 -8.46
N ALA A 203 -2.67 29.44 -7.41
CA ALA A 203 -2.17 30.39 -6.42
C ALA A 203 -1.02 29.80 -5.59
N LEU A 204 -1.06 28.52 -5.26
CA LEU A 204 0.06 27.83 -4.59
C LEU A 204 1.33 27.86 -5.43
N GLU A 205 1.23 27.60 -6.73
CA GLU A 205 2.39 27.68 -7.64
C GLU A 205 2.95 29.10 -7.75
N GLU A 206 2.09 30.11 -7.76
CA GLU A 206 2.50 31.53 -7.76
C GLU A 206 3.26 31.89 -6.47
N VAL A 207 2.79 31.44 -5.30
CA VAL A 207 3.50 31.63 -4.03
C VAL A 207 4.91 31.06 -4.10
N LEU A 208 5.07 29.85 -4.63
CA LEU A 208 6.39 29.22 -4.77
C LEU A 208 7.30 30.02 -5.69
N ARG A 209 6.83 30.40 -6.88
CA ARG A 209 7.63 31.16 -7.86
C ARG A 209 8.05 32.56 -7.39
N ARG A 210 7.29 33.18 -6.50
CA ARG A 210 7.67 34.46 -5.88
C ARG A 210 8.70 34.32 -4.78
N SER A 211 8.80 33.13 -4.20
CA SER A 211 9.57 32.89 -2.98
C SER A 211 10.92 32.23 -3.25
N VAL A 212 11.07 31.52 -4.37
CA VAL A 212 12.30 30.83 -4.77
C VAL A 212 12.49 30.87 -6.29
N ASP A 213 13.75 30.91 -6.73
CA ASP A 213 14.17 30.92 -8.14
C ASP A 213 14.05 29.54 -8.80
N GLY A 214 13.94 28.47 -8.01
CA GLY A 214 13.75 27.14 -8.55
C GLY A 214 13.76 26.00 -7.53
N PRO A 215 13.67 24.74 -8.01
CA PRO A 215 13.54 23.56 -7.16
C PRO A 215 14.70 23.35 -6.20
N ALA A 216 15.92 23.68 -6.64
CA ALA A 216 17.12 23.52 -5.84
C ALA A 216 17.08 24.40 -4.57
N GLU A 217 16.61 25.64 -4.71
CA GLU A 217 16.48 26.60 -3.61
C GLU A 217 15.35 26.23 -2.64
N LEU A 218 14.20 25.75 -3.16
CA LEU A 218 13.10 25.23 -2.32
C LEU A 218 13.58 24.10 -1.38
N SER A 219 14.57 23.35 -1.85
CA SER A 219 15.17 22.22 -1.17
C SER A 219 16.16 22.60 -0.06
N GLU A 220 16.53 23.88 0.05
CA GLU A 220 17.47 24.36 1.06
C GLU A 220 16.84 24.43 2.46
N PRO A 221 17.62 24.23 3.54
CA PRO A 221 17.10 24.28 4.91
C PRO A 221 16.40 25.61 5.25
N GLY A 222 16.86 26.74 4.68
CA GLY A 222 16.28 28.07 4.88
C GLY A 222 14.84 28.21 4.38
N HIS A 223 14.43 27.39 3.41
CA HIS A 223 13.09 27.40 2.81
C HIS A 223 12.18 26.31 3.37
N SER A 224 12.59 25.60 4.43
CA SER A 224 11.82 24.51 5.05
C SER A 224 10.39 24.92 5.40
N ARG A 225 10.19 26.10 5.98
CA ARG A 225 8.85 26.59 6.35
C ARG A 225 7.94 26.84 5.15
N LEU A 226 8.46 27.44 4.08
CA LEU A 226 7.74 27.60 2.82
C LEU A 226 7.37 26.23 2.24
N ARG A 227 8.39 25.37 2.08
CA ARG A 227 8.28 24.04 1.48
C ARG A 227 7.30 23.14 2.22
N ASP A 228 7.43 23.02 3.53
CA ASP A 228 6.69 22.04 4.32
C ASP A 228 5.22 22.46 4.47
N GLY A 229 4.95 23.77 4.66
CA GLY A 229 3.58 24.30 4.66
C GLY A 229 2.88 24.17 3.31
N ALA A 230 3.59 24.47 2.20
CA ALA A 230 3.05 24.28 0.85
C ALA A 230 2.79 22.79 0.54
N ALA A 231 3.71 21.91 0.96
CA ALA A 231 3.60 20.47 0.77
C ALA A 231 2.42 19.89 1.54
N TRP A 232 2.22 20.34 2.78
CA TRP A 232 1.08 19.98 3.60
C TRP A 232 -0.23 20.45 2.97
N TYR A 233 -0.33 21.72 2.56
CA TYR A 233 -1.54 22.26 1.93
C TYR A 233 -1.91 21.50 0.65
N LEU A 234 -0.93 21.23 -0.22
CA LEU A 234 -1.14 20.43 -1.43
C LEU A 234 -1.64 19.02 -1.09
N GLY A 235 -0.97 18.35 -0.14
CA GLY A 235 -1.36 17.01 0.27
C GLY A 235 -2.77 16.95 0.88
N GLU A 236 -3.14 17.93 1.71
CA GLU A 236 -4.48 18.05 2.28
C GLU A 236 -5.55 18.38 1.22
N THR A 237 -5.22 19.18 0.22
CA THR A 237 -6.10 19.45 -0.93
C THR A 237 -6.42 18.15 -1.67
N PHE A 238 -5.41 17.34 -1.98
CA PHE A 238 -5.61 16.01 -2.56
C PHE A 238 -6.36 15.08 -1.62
N ARG A 239 -6.02 15.05 -0.32
CA ARG A 239 -6.63 14.14 0.65
C ARG A 239 -8.13 14.38 0.81
N ARG A 240 -8.51 15.64 0.98
CA ARG A 240 -9.90 16.05 1.24
C ARG A 240 -10.80 15.81 0.04
N ARG A 241 -10.25 15.92 -1.18
CA ARG A 241 -11.03 15.77 -2.42
C ARG A 241 -10.99 14.37 -3.02
N LEU A 242 -9.88 13.65 -2.87
CA LEU A 242 -9.60 12.39 -3.56
C LEU A 242 -9.34 11.22 -2.60
N GLY A 243 -9.50 11.43 -1.29
CA GLY A 243 -9.30 10.41 -0.26
C GLY A 243 -7.83 10.10 0.01
N GLY A 244 -7.52 8.86 0.35
CA GLY A 244 -6.16 8.45 0.68
C GLY A 244 -5.67 8.94 2.04
N ARG A 245 -4.40 8.67 2.33
CA ARG A 245 -3.77 8.95 3.62
C ARG A 245 -2.31 9.37 3.49
N TRP A 246 -1.86 10.13 4.48
CA TRP A 246 -0.46 10.43 4.71
C TRP A 246 0.26 9.16 5.16
N ILE A 247 1.44 8.93 4.59
CA ILE A 247 2.36 7.86 4.95
C ILE A 247 3.79 8.37 4.86
N LYS A 248 4.68 7.73 5.62
CA LYS A 248 6.11 7.94 5.49
C LYS A 248 6.64 6.96 4.44
N LEU A 249 6.84 7.43 3.20
CA LEU A 249 7.51 6.64 2.16
C LEU A 249 8.79 7.32 1.68
N LYS A 250 9.87 6.55 1.65
CA LYS A 250 11.11 6.79 0.86
C LYS A 250 10.78 6.73 -0.66
N GLN A 251 11.47 7.31 -1.65
CA GLN A 251 12.75 8.03 -1.78
C GLN A 251 12.70 9.04 -2.96
N ALA A 252 13.55 10.07 -2.88
CA ALA A 252 14.55 10.36 -3.91
C ALA A 252 15.83 10.82 -3.18
N GLY A 253 16.93 10.08 -3.31
CA GLY A 253 18.17 10.34 -2.54
C GLY A 253 18.04 10.08 -1.03
N ASN A 254 18.72 10.91 -0.23
CA ASN A 254 18.85 10.79 1.23
C ASN A 254 17.81 11.64 2.02
N ARG A 255 16.74 12.12 1.34
CA ARG A 255 15.70 12.97 1.94
C ARG A 255 14.40 12.18 2.15
N ASN A 256 13.76 12.39 3.31
CA ASN A 256 12.49 11.77 3.68
C ASN A 256 11.39 12.82 3.63
N PHE A 257 10.44 12.69 2.70
CA PHE A 257 9.28 13.58 2.61
C PHE A 257 7.99 12.82 2.92
N PRO A 258 7.06 13.41 3.70
CA PRO A 258 5.70 12.92 3.82
C PRO A 258 5.07 12.70 2.44
N THR A 259 4.36 11.58 2.29
CA THR A 259 3.81 11.13 1.02
C THR A 259 2.34 10.77 1.22
N MET A 260 1.50 11.07 0.24
CA MET A 260 0.13 10.60 0.14
C MET A 260 0.04 9.32 -0.69
N ARG A 261 -0.78 8.37 -0.25
CA ARG A 261 -1.08 7.14 -1.00
C ARG A 261 -2.55 6.80 -0.88
N GLY A 262 -3.09 6.15 -1.91
CA GLY A 262 -4.51 5.84 -1.97
C GLY A 262 -5.33 6.98 -2.54
N LEU A 263 -4.77 7.78 -3.44
CA LEU A 263 -5.51 8.89 -4.04
C LEU A 263 -6.36 8.41 -5.22
N GLY A 264 -7.48 9.10 -5.44
CA GLY A 264 -8.35 8.93 -6.60
C GLY A 264 -9.46 7.89 -6.39
N PRO A 265 -10.42 7.79 -7.33
CA PRO A 265 -11.56 6.86 -7.22
C PRO A 265 -11.15 5.40 -6.97
N ARG A 266 -10.06 4.95 -7.61
CA ARG A 266 -9.54 3.58 -7.45
C ARG A 266 -8.54 3.41 -6.31
N GLN A 267 -8.22 4.48 -5.59
CA GLN A 267 -7.27 4.46 -4.46
C GLN A 267 -5.89 3.88 -4.85
N THR A 268 -5.44 4.07 -6.09
CA THR A 268 -4.17 3.53 -6.61
C THR A 268 -3.06 4.57 -6.64
N HIS A 269 -3.39 5.87 -6.60
CA HIS A 269 -2.41 6.92 -6.86
C HIS A 269 -1.57 7.27 -5.64
N ARG A 270 -0.36 7.76 -5.92
CA ARG A 270 0.61 8.29 -4.95
C ARG A 270 0.96 9.74 -5.32
N LEU A 271 1.14 10.56 -4.29
CA LEU A 271 1.68 11.91 -4.41
C LEU A 271 2.74 12.11 -3.33
N THR A 272 3.94 12.51 -3.73
CA THR A 272 4.91 13.09 -2.80
C THR A 272 4.83 14.61 -3.00
N PRO A 273 4.16 15.37 -2.11
CA PRO A 273 3.82 16.76 -2.39
C PRO A 273 5.04 17.63 -2.71
N VAL A 274 6.14 17.51 -1.96
CA VAL A 274 7.39 18.27 -2.22
C VAL A 274 7.89 18.07 -3.66
N LEU A 275 7.91 16.84 -4.18
CA LEU A 275 8.36 16.58 -5.55
C LEU A 275 7.38 17.15 -6.59
N ALA A 276 6.09 17.22 -6.27
CA ALA A 276 5.11 17.87 -7.13
C ALA A 276 5.29 19.40 -7.14
N LEU A 277 5.63 20.01 -6.01
CA LEU A 277 5.98 21.43 -5.93
C LEU A 277 7.24 21.74 -6.73
N GLU A 278 8.29 20.92 -6.59
CA GLU A 278 9.53 21.04 -7.37
C GLU A 278 9.23 20.95 -8.88
N SER A 279 8.42 19.97 -9.30
CA SER A 279 8.01 19.83 -10.70
C SER A 279 7.20 21.02 -11.22
N ALA A 280 6.39 21.65 -10.36
CA ALA A 280 5.58 22.82 -10.71
C ALA A 280 6.40 24.11 -10.81
N LEU A 281 7.51 24.24 -10.06
CA LEU A 281 8.47 25.32 -10.25
C LEU A 281 9.15 25.24 -11.62
N GLU A 282 9.42 24.04 -12.13
CA GLU A 282 9.98 23.85 -13.48
C GLU A 282 8.92 24.00 -14.58
N ASN A 283 7.67 23.62 -14.30
CA ASN A 283 6.59 23.58 -15.28
C ASN A 283 5.29 24.13 -14.65
N PRO A 284 4.94 25.40 -14.88
CA PRO A 284 3.69 25.97 -14.38
C PRO A 284 2.45 25.23 -14.88
N GLY A 285 1.43 25.11 -14.04
CA GLY A 285 0.18 24.39 -14.29
C GLY A 285 0.18 22.92 -13.84
N ARG A 286 1.34 22.37 -13.49
CA ARG A 286 1.50 20.93 -13.15
C ARG A 286 0.67 20.48 -11.97
N LEU A 287 0.43 21.32 -10.96
CA LEU A 287 -0.37 20.89 -9.81
C LEU A 287 -1.82 20.64 -10.21
N SER A 288 -2.38 21.52 -11.04
CA SER A 288 -3.75 21.40 -11.54
C SER A 288 -3.89 20.22 -12.51
N GLU A 289 -2.95 20.06 -13.45
CA GLU A 289 -2.90 18.90 -14.36
C GLU A 289 -2.85 17.57 -13.59
N ARG A 290 -1.98 17.50 -12.57
CA ARG A 290 -1.83 16.29 -11.76
C ARG A 290 -3.08 16.00 -10.96
N PHE A 291 -3.73 17.02 -10.41
CA PHE A 291 -4.98 16.84 -9.67
C PHE A 291 -6.08 16.29 -10.58
N ALA A 292 -6.24 16.85 -11.78
CA ALA A 292 -7.20 16.36 -12.77
C ALA A 292 -6.93 14.90 -13.17
N ALA A 293 -5.67 14.56 -13.48
CA ALA A 293 -5.29 13.21 -13.85
C ALA A 293 -5.64 12.16 -12.77
N VAL A 294 -5.40 12.48 -11.49
CA VAL A 294 -5.72 11.57 -10.36
C VAL A 294 -7.23 11.50 -10.10
N SER A 295 -7.99 12.54 -10.46
CA SER A 295 -9.44 12.58 -10.29
C SER A 295 -10.18 11.71 -11.31
N GLU A 296 -9.61 11.55 -12.51
CA GLU A 296 -10.24 10.85 -13.63
C GLU A 296 -9.95 9.34 -13.69
N THR A 297 -9.02 8.81 -12.86
CA THR A 297 -8.44 7.46 -13.03
C THR A 297 -8.53 6.54 -11.82
#